data_AF-Q17QF4-F1
#
_entry.id   AF-Q17QF4-F1
#
_cell.length_a   1.000
_cell.length_b   1.000
_cell.length_c   1.000
_cell.angle_alpha   90.00
_cell.angle_beta   90.00
_cell.angle_gamma   90.00
#
_symmetry.space_group_name_H-M   'P 1'
#
loop_
_entity.id
_entity.type
_entity.pdbx_description
1 polymer ?
#
loop_
_entity_poly.entity_id
_entity_poly.type
_entity_poly.pdbx_seq_one_letter_code
_entity_poly.pdbx_strand_id
1 'polypeptide(L)'
;MKATVLMRQPGRVQEIVGALRKGGEDRLQVISDFDMTLSRFAYNGIRCPSSYNILDNSKIISEECRKELKALFHHYYPIEIDPHRTIKEKLPHMVEWWTKAHDLLCQQKIQKFQIAQVVRESNAMLR
;
A
#
# COMPACT_ATOMS: atom_id res chain seq x y z
N MET A 1 -24.23 5.42 -14.64
CA MET A 1 -22.83 4.99 -14.36
C MET A 1 -22.37 5.74 -13.10
N LYS A 2 -21.71 5.09 -12.12
CA LYS A 2 -21.21 5.84 -10.95
C LYS A 2 -20.19 6.88 -11.43
N ALA A 3 -20.22 8.08 -10.86
CA ALA A 3 -19.32 9.19 -11.23
C ALA A 3 -17.82 8.85 -11.07
N THR A 4 -17.51 7.83 -10.27
CA THR A 4 -16.16 7.35 -9.99
C THR A 4 -15.64 6.33 -11.01
N VAL A 5 -16.42 5.94 -12.03
CA VAL A 5 -15.99 4.98 -13.05
C VAL A 5 -15.59 5.75 -14.31
N LEU A 6 -14.29 5.75 -14.60
CA LEU A 6 -13.72 6.42 -15.77
C LEU A 6 -13.06 5.35 -16.65
N MET A 7 -13.45 5.30 -17.94
CA MET A 7 -12.93 4.33 -18.90
C MET A 7 -12.37 5.05 -20.12
N ARG A 8 -11.08 4.86 -20.42
CA ARG A 8 -10.46 5.45 -21.61
C ARG A 8 -11.01 4.88 -22.92
N GLN A 9 -11.30 3.57 -22.96
CA GLN A 9 -11.77 2.85 -24.15
C GLN A 9 -12.90 1.89 -23.78
N PRO A 10 -14.15 2.37 -23.65
CA PRO A 10 -15.28 1.54 -23.20
C PRO A 10 -15.55 0.30 -24.05
N GLY A 11 -15.41 0.40 -25.39
CA GLY A 11 -15.60 -0.72 -26.30
C GLY A 11 -14.62 -1.88 -26.04
N ARG A 12 -13.34 -1.56 -25.85
CA ARG A 12 -12.31 -2.55 -25.49
C ARG A 12 -12.58 -3.20 -24.13
N VAL A 13 -13.06 -2.43 -23.16
CA VAL A 13 -13.45 -2.98 -21.84
C VAL A 13 -14.59 -3.99 -22.00
N GLN A 14 -15.59 -3.68 -22.84
CA GLN A 14 -16.71 -4.58 -23.12
C GLN A 14 -16.25 -5.90 -23.76
N GLU A 15 -15.31 -5.85 -24.71
CA GLU A 15 -14.70 -7.04 -25.33
C GLU A 15 -13.97 -7.91 -24.29
N ILE A 16 -13.15 -7.28 -23.44
CA ILE A 16 -12.41 -7.98 -22.37
C ILE A 16 -13.38 -8.66 -21.40
N VAL A 17 -14.41 -7.95 -20.93
CA VAL A 17 -15.44 -8.52 -20.02
C VAL A 17 -16.20 -9.66 -20.70
N GLY A 18 -16.51 -9.52 -22.00
CA GLY A 18 -17.12 -10.59 -22.79
C GLY A 18 -16.26 -11.85 -22.86
N ALA A 19 -14.94 -11.69 -23.07
CA ALA A 19 -13.99 -12.80 -23.07
C ALA A 19 -13.88 -13.48 -21.71
N LEU A 20 -13.80 -12.71 -20.62
CA LEU A 20 -13.79 -13.23 -19.24
C LEU A 20 -15.05 -14.06 -18.97
N ARG A 21 -16.23 -13.56 -19.33
CA ARG A 21 -17.50 -14.29 -19.15
C ARG A 21 -17.56 -15.58 -19.96
N LYS A 22 -17.04 -15.57 -21.20
CA LYS A 22 -16.99 -16.77 -22.06
C LYS A 22 -16.00 -17.82 -21.53
N GLY A 23 -14.92 -17.37 -20.89
CA GLY A 23 -13.89 -18.25 -20.32
C GLY A 23 -14.36 -19.05 -19.10
N GLY A 24 -15.30 -18.50 -18.32
CA GLY A 24 -15.78 -19.13 -17.10
C GLY A 24 -14.77 -19.09 -15.95
N GLU A 25 -15.13 -19.67 -14.81
CA GLU A 25 -14.30 -19.70 -13.60
C GLU A 25 -12.99 -20.47 -13.79
N ASP A 26 -13.01 -21.54 -14.58
CA ASP A 26 -11.83 -22.38 -14.87
C ASP A 26 -10.69 -21.62 -15.57
N ARG A 27 -10.98 -20.43 -16.13
CA ARG A 27 -10.01 -19.60 -16.84
C ARG A 27 -9.79 -18.24 -16.19
N LEU A 28 -10.34 -18.02 -15.00
CA LEU A 28 -10.22 -16.77 -14.27
C LEU A 28 -9.22 -16.93 -13.13
N GLN A 29 -8.24 -16.03 -13.06
CA GLN A 29 -7.46 -15.78 -11.85
C GLN A 29 -7.52 -14.29 -11.49
N VAL A 30 -7.32 -14.00 -10.20
CA VAL A 30 -7.25 -12.63 -9.70
C VAL A 30 -5.84 -12.36 -9.20
N ILE A 31 -5.22 -11.31 -9.72
CA ILE A 31 -4.00 -10.70 -9.18
C ILE A 31 -4.41 -9.32 -8.69
N SER A 32 -4.20 -9.04 -7.41
CA SER A 32 -4.59 -7.79 -6.78
C SER A 32 -3.50 -7.30 -5.84
N ASP A 33 -3.31 -5.99 -5.81
CA ASP A 33 -2.55 -5.32 -4.76
C ASP A 33 -3.38 -5.28 -3.46
N PHE A 34 -2.73 -5.01 -2.32
CA PHE A 34 -3.39 -4.97 -1.02
C PHE A 34 -3.68 -3.54 -0.57
N ASP A 35 -2.64 -2.71 -0.38
CA ASP A 35 -2.76 -1.42 0.25
C ASP A 35 -3.50 -0.41 -0.64
N MET A 36 -4.54 0.23 -0.09
CA MET A 36 -5.42 1.18 -0.79
C MET A 36 -6.25 0.57 -1.95
N THR A 37 -5.99 -0.70 -2.30
CA THR A 37 -6.73 -1.52 -3.27
C THR A 37 -7.78 -2.38 -2.56
N LEU A 38 -7.37 -3.37 -1.76
CA LEU A 38 -8.27 -4.18 -0.91
C LEU A 38 -8.52 -3.50 0.43
N SER A 39 -7.54 -2.74 0.93
CA SER A 39 -7.74 -1.84 2.06
C SER A 39 -8.31 -0.48 1.62
N ARG A 40 -9.02 0.20 2.52
CA ARG A 40 -9.61 1.52 2.25
C ARG A 40 -8.52 2.58 2.15
N PHE A 41 -8.74 3.54 1.25
CA PHE A 41 -7.88 4.74 1.14
C PHE A 41 -8.09 5.70 2.33
N ALA A 42 -9.35 5.91 2.70
CA ALA A 42 -9.76 6.79 3.80
C ALA A 42 -11.13 6.36 4.32
N TYR A 43 -11.44 6.73 5.56
CA TYR A 43 -12.73 6.53 6.20
C TYR A 43 -13.11 7.78 7.00
N ASN A 44 -14.32 8.30 6.77
CA ASN A 44 -14.82 9.55 7.38
C ASN A 44 -13.84 10.75 7.24
N GLY A 45 -13.19 10.87 6.08
CA GLY A 45 -12.22 11.94 5.80
C GLY A 45 -10.82 11.72 6.40
N ILE A 46 -10.62 10.65 7.17
CA ILE A 46 -9.33 10.31 7.78
C ILE A 46 -8.62 9.24 6.95
N ARG A 47 -7.32 9.41 6.72
CA ARG A 47 -6.47 8.45 6.00
C ARG A 47 -6.41 7.11 6.76
N CYS A 48 -6.71 6.01 6.08
CA CYS A 48 -6.48 4.68 6.65
C CYS A 48 -4.99 4.30 6.54
N PRO A 49 -4.45 3.51 7.47
CA PRO A 49 -3.05 3.08 7.41
C PRO A 49 -2.82 2.06 6.30
N SER A 50 -1.63 2.11 5.67
CA SER A 50 -1.08 0.97 4.92
C SER A 50 -0.64 -0.15 5.85
N SER A 51 -0.33 -1.32 5.29
CA SER A 51 0.30 -2.44 6.02
C SER A 51 1.56 -2.03 6.79
N TYR A 52 2.36 -1.14 6.23
CA TYR A 52 3.54 -0.59 6.89
C TYR A 52 3.17 0.37 8.03
N ASN A 53 2.20 1.27 7.81
CA ASN A 53 1.78 2.21 8.84
C ASN A 53 1.04 1.56 10.01
N ILE A 54 0.51 0.34 9.84
CA ILE A 54 0.00 -0.47 10.95
C ILE A 54 1.14 -0.73 11.96
N LEU A 55 2.34 -1.05 11.48
CA LEU A 55 3.52 -1.23 12.34
C LEU A 55 4.07 0.12 12.84
N ASP A 56 4.20 1.13 11.99
CA ASP A 56 4.76 2.44 12.38
C ASP A 56 3.98 3.11 13.54
N ASN A 57 2.66 3.00 13.49
CA ASN A 57 1.76 3.61 14.48
C ASN A 57 1.59 2.76 15.74
N SER A 58 2.12 1.55 15.75
CA SER A 58 1.99 0.63 16.87
C SER A 58 2.86 1.04 18.06
N LYS A 59 2.50 0.53 19.24
CA LYS A 59 3.29 0.71 20.46
C LYS A 59 4.49 -0.24 20.57
N ILE A 60 4.65 -1.17 19.62
CA ILE A 60 5.71 -2.18 19.67
C ILE A 60 7.05 -1.67 19.14
N ILE A 61 7.05 -0.59 18.36
CA ILE A 61 8.28 0.09 17.93
C ILE A 61 8.59 1.26 18.86
N SER A 62 9.87 1.48 19.10
CA SER A 62 10.35 2.61 19.93
C SER A 62 10.00 3.97 19.30
N GLU A 63 9.88 4.99 20.14
CA GLU A 63 9.63 6.36 19.66
C GLU A 63 10.75 6.87 18.76
N GLU A 64 11.99 6.47 19.02
CA GLU A 64 13.15 6.85 18.22
C GLU A 64 13.07 6.25 16.81
N CYS A 65 12.81 4.94 16.72
CA CYS A 65 12.57 4.27 15.44
C CYS A 65 11.42 4.93 14.66
N ARG A 66 10.32 5.29 15.35
CA ARG A 66 9.20 6.00 14.71
C ARG A 66 9.61 7.36 14.15
N LYS A 67 10.45 8.12 14.86
CA LYS A 67 10.97 9.41 14.37
C LYS A 67 11.83 9.23 13.12
N GLU A 68 12.72 8.23 13.13
CA GLU A 68 13.58 7.94 11.99
C GLU A 68 12.77 7.47 10.76
N LEU A 69 11.81 6.56 10.95
CA LEU A 69 10.90 6.13 9.88
C LEU A 69 10.10 7.29 9.30
N LYS A 70 9.64 8.22 10.16
CA LYS A 70 8.94 9.43 9.72
C LYS A 70 9.87 10.37 8.93
N ALA A 71 11.14 10.48 9.31
CA ALA A 71 12.14 11.26 8.57
C ALA A 71 12.40 10.64 7.19
N LEU A 72 12.53 9.31 7.10
CA LEU A 72 12.64 8.61 5.82
C LEU A 72 11.40 8.87 4.95
N PHE A 73 10.20 8.73 5.51
CA PHE A 73 8.95 9.01 4.78
C PHE A 73 8.92 10.44 4.23
N HIS A 74 9.22 11.46 5.05
CA HIS A 74 9.21 12.85 4.58
C HIS A 74 10.26 13.13 3.49
N HIS A 75 11.35 12.39 3.46
CA HIS A 75 12.38 12.52 2.42
C HIS A 75 11.99 11.82 1.12
N TYR A 76 11.57 10.55 1.20
CA TYR A 76 11.39 9.70 0.03
C TYR A 76 10.00 9.75 -0.59
N TYR A 77 8.94 9.98 0.21
CA TYR A 77 7.57 10.03 -0.30
C TYR A 77 7.36 11.13 -1.36
N PRO A 78 7.89 12.37 -1.20
CA PRO A 78 7.83 13.37 -2.27
C PRO A 78 8.47 12.91 -3.59
N ILE A 79 9.53 12.10 -3.52
CA ILE A 79 10.21 11.54 -4.70
C ILE A 79 9.34 10.45 -5.37
N GLU A 80 8.70 9.60 -4.56
CA GLU A 80 7.80 8.55 -5.05
C GLU A 80 6.65 9.14 -5.89
N ILE A 81 6.00 10.18 -5.37
CA ILE A 81 4.81 10.77 -5.99
C ILE A 81 5.13 11.83 -7.05
N ASP A 82 6.39 12.21 -7.24
CA ASP A 82 6.80 13.28 -8.15
C ASP A 82 6.37 12.97 -9.60
N PRO A 83 5.43 13.71 -10.20
CA PRO A 83 4.96 13.43 -11.56
C PRO A 83 5.99 13.78 -12.63
N HIS A 84 7.04 14.53 -12.29
CA HIS A 84 8.08 14.98 -13.22
C HIS A 84 9.27 14.03 -13.32
N ARG A 85 9.39 13.06 -12.40
CA ARG A 85 10.42 12.04 -12.41
C ARG A 85 9.95 10.76 -13.10
N THR A 86 10.81 10.20 -13.91
CA THR A 86 10.60 8.88 -14.52
C THR A 86 10.71 7.76 -13.49
N ILE A 87 10.12 6.60 -13.79
CA ILE A 87 10.25 5.40 -12.96
C ILE A 87 11.73 5.03 -12.75
N LYS A 88 12.55 5.16 -13.80
CA LYS A 88 13.97 4.83 -13.75
C LYS A 88 14.74 5.69 -12.75
N GLU A 89 14.39 6.98 -12.66
CA GLU A 89 15.00 7.90 -11.69
C GLU A 89 14.53 7.63 -10.27
N LYS A 90 13.28 7.22 -10.08
CA LYS A 90 12.70 6.94 -8.75
C LYS A 90 13.20 5.62 -8.16
N LEU A 91 13.40 4.61 -9.00
CA LEU A 91 13.72 3.24 -8.57
C LEU A 91 14.87 3.13 -7.55
N PRO A 92 16.06 3.75 -7.75
CA PRO A 92 17.14 3.67 -6.76
C PRO A 92 16.75 4.27 -5.41
N HIS A 93 15.97 5.37 -5.40
CA HIS A 93 15.48 5.98 -4.16
C HIS A 93 14.48 5.09 -3.43
N MET A 94 13.60 4.38 -4.16
CA MET A 94 12.65 3.45 -3.53
C MET A 94 13.38 2.25 -2.92
N VAL A 95 14.39 1.71 -3.61
CA VAL A 95 15.22 0.64 -3.07
C VAL A 95 15.92 1.10 -1.79
N GLU A 96 16.56 2.27 -1.82
CA GLU A 96 17.23 2.84 -0.65
C GLU A 96 16.27 3.09 0.52
N TRP A 97 15.10 3.69 0.25
CA TRP A 97 14.08 3.95 1.26
C TRP A 97 13.64 2.66 1.94
N TRP A 98 13.18 1.68 1.16
CA TRP A 98 12.70 0.42 1.70
C TRP A 98 13.80 -0.36 2.42
N THR A 99 15.05 -0.26 1.98
CA THR A 99 16.19 -0.90 2.66
C THR A 99 16.38 -0.31 4.06
N LYS A 100 16.55 1.03 4.14
CA LYS A 100 16.72 1.75 5.41
C LYS A 100 15.54 1.54 6.36
N ALA A 101 14.32 1.60 5.84
CA ALA A 101 13.13 1.45 6.66
C ALA A 101 13.01 0.03 7.24
N HIS A 102 13.30 -1.01 6.45
CA HIS A 102 13.33 -2.39 6.94
C HIS A 102 14.46 -2.64 7.95
N ASP A 103 15.64 -2.06 7.74
CA ASP A 103 16.76 -2.19 8.69
C ASP A 103 16.37 -1.67 10.08
N LEU A 104 15.68 -0.52 10.14
CA LEU A 104 15.16 0.05 11.39
C LEU A 104 14.14 -0.85 12.07
N LEU A 105 13.20 -1.43 11.30
CA LEU A 105 12.21 -2.35 11.84
C LEU A 105 12.84 -3.66 12.35
N CYS A 106 13.85 -4.19 11.65
CA CYS A 106 14.59 -5.37 12.08
C CYS A 106 15.27 -5.14 13.45
N GLN A 107 15.79 -3.94 13.70
CA GLN A 107 16.39 -3.58 14.99
C GLN A 107 15.38 -3.59 16.15
N GLN A 108 14.08 -3.41 15.87
CA GLN A 108 13.03 -3.48 16.90
C GLN A 108 12.74 -4.92 17.38
N LYS A 109 13.30 -5.95 16.72
CA LYS A 109 13.16 -7.37 17.11
C LYS A 109 11.71 -7.80 17.31
N ILE A 110 10.83 -7.34 16.41
CA ILE A 110 9.39 -7.60 16.46
C ILE A 110 9.14 -9.11 16.37
N GLN A 111 8.43 -9.66 17.37
CA GLN A 111 8.08 -11.06 17.41
C GLN A 111 6.80 -11.33 16.62
N LYS A 112 6.76 -12.45 15.89
CA LYS A 112 5.65 -12.78 14.98
C LYS A 112 4.26 -12.73 15.65
N PHE A 113 4.14 -13.15 16.91
CA PHE A 113 2.85 -13.11 17.61
C PHE A 113 2.37 -11.67 17.91
N GLN A 114 3.29 -10.71 18.02
CA GLN A 114 2.95 -9.31 18.27
C GLN A 114 2.24 -8.70 17.05
N ILE A 115 2.52 -9.18 15.84
CA ILE A 115 1.88 -8.70 14.61
C ILE A 115 0.36 -8.85 14.70
N ALA A 116 -0.14 -9.97 15.21
CA ALA A 116 -1.59 -10.19 15.35
C ALA A 116 -2.23 -9.18 16.33
N GLN A 117 -1.52 -8.81 17.40
CA GLN A 117 -1.97 -7.77 18.32
C GLN A 117 -1.97 -6.39 17.64
N VAL A 118 -0.88 -6.05 16.95
CA VAL A 118 -0.75 -4.75 16.26
C VAL A 118 -1.84 -4.56 15.21
N VAL A 119 -2.13 -5.59 14.41
CA VAL A 119 -3.22 -5.54 13.43
C VAL A 119 -4.57 -5.32 14.12
N ARG A 120 -4.84 -6.02 15.23
CA ARG A 120 -6.09 -5.89 16.00
C ARG A 120 -6.28 -4.49 16.60
N GLU A 121 -5.20 -3.85 17.02
CA GLU A 121 -5.21 -2.50 17.61
C GLU A 121 -5.17 -1.39 16.56
N SER A 122 -4.96 -1.73 15.28
CA SER A 122 -4.86 -0.76 14.20
C SER A 122 -6.24 -0.26 13.75
N ASN A 123 -6.24 0.91 13.10
CA ASN A 123 -7.41 1.45 12.40
C ASN A 123 -7.48 1.01 10.93
N ALA A 124 -6.85 -0.12 10.57
CA ALA A 124 -6.91 -0.65 9.22
C ALA A 124 -8.34 -1.09 8.89
N MET A 125 -8.78 -0.82 7.66
CA MET A 125 -10.11 -1.19 7.20
C MET A 125 -10.03 -1.79 5.81
N LEU A 126 -10.70 -2.93 5.62
CA LEU A 126 -10.91 -3.51 4.29
C LEU A 126 -12.11 -2.83 3.60
N ARG A 127 -12.13 -2.88 2.27
CA ARG A 127 -13.21 -2.27 1.47
C ARG A 127 -14.54 -2.95 1.69
#